data_AF-A8VHU7-F1
#
_entry.id   AF-A8VHU7-F1
#
_cell.length_a   1.000
_cell.length_b   1.000
_cell.length_c   1.000
_cell.angle_alpha   90.00
_cell.angle_beta   90.00
_cell.angle_gamma   90.00
#
_symmetry.space_group_name_H-M   'P 1'
#
loop_
_entity.id
_entity.type
_entity.pdbx_description
1 polymer ?
#
loop_
_entity_poly.entity_id
_entity_poly.type
_entity_poly.pdbx_seq_one_letter_code
_entity_poly.pdbx_strand_id
1 'polypeptide(L)'
;LRSVNGYFKSGHLTAILGPSGAGKTSLLNVLAGCKNEDITGTILINGQPRNIMTFRKMSRYIMQQDLPCKNILTGRRNNDGNQ
;
A
#
# COMPACT_ATOMS: atom_id res chain seq x y z
N LEU A 1 1.27 11.97 -8.58
CA LEU A 1 -0.15 11.89 -9.03
C LEU A 1 -0.72 13.28 -8.87
N ARG A 2 -1.49 13.79 -9.84
CA ARG A 2 -2.07 15.14 -9.77
C ARG A 2 -3.58 15.03 -9.77
N SER A 3 -4.23 15.52 -8.71
CA SER A 3 -5.70 15.64 -8.57
C SER A 3 -6.47 14.38 -8.98
N VAL A 4 -6.21 13.25 -8.32
CA VAL A 4 -6.93 12.00 -8.59
C VAL A 4 -8.10 11.87 -7.63
N ASN A 5 -9.30 11.70 -8.18
CA ASN A 5 -10.53 11.44 -7.42
C ASN A 5 -11.13 10.12 -7.91
N GLY A 6 -11.68 9.32 -6.99
CA GLY A 6 -12.30 8.05 -7.32
C GLY A 6 -13.09 7.48 -6.15
N TYR A 7 -14.06 6.63 -6.47
CA TYR A 7 -14.88 5.92 -5.49
C TYR A 7 -14.87 4.43 -5.82
N PHE A 8 -14.65 3.61 -4.78
CA PHE A 8 -14.66 2.16 -4.89
C PHE A 8 -15.87 1.63 -4.12
N LYS A 9 -16.75 0.91 -4.82
CA LYS A 9 -17.95 0.32 -4.21
C LYS A 9 -17.65 -1.11 -3.74
N SER A 10 -18.16 -1.46 -2.57
CA SER A 10 -18.11 -2.85 -2.09
C SER A 10 -18.79 -3.79 -3.09
N GLY A 11 -18.25 -5.01 -3.23
CA GLY A 11 -18.77 -6.03 -4.14
C GLY A 11 -18.48 -5.80 -5.63
N HIS A 12 -17.72 -4.76 -5.99
CA HIS A 12 -17.36 -4.47 -7.37
C HIS A 12 -15.86 -4.69 -7.61
N LEU A 13 -15.52 -5.37 -8.70
CA LEU A 13 -14.14 -5.45 -9.17
C LEU A 13 -13.79 -4.15 -9.90
N THR A 14 -12.85 -3.38 -9.35
CA THR A 14 -12.37 -2.15 -9.98
C THR A 14 -10.98 -2.38 -10.59
N ALA A 15 -10.83 -2.06 -11.87
CA ALA A 15 -9.56 -2.16 -12.59
C ALA A 15 -8.98 -0.77 -12.88
N ILE A 16 -7.69 -0.58 -12.64
CA ILE A 16 -6.96 0.66 -12.97
C ILE A 16 -6.09 0.36 -14.20
N LEU A 17 -6.45 0.93 -15.36
CA LEU A 17 -5.78 0.70 -16.64
C LEU A 17 -5.11 1.99 -17.14
N GLY A 18 -4.07 1.86 -17.96
CA GLY A 18 -3.34 3.00 -18.52
C GLY A 18 -1.91 2.65 -18.96
N PRO A 19 -1.21 3.55 -19.66
CA PRO A 19 0.13 3.30 -20.18
C PRO A 19 1.18 3.12 -19.08
N SER A 20 2.30 2.46 -19.40
CA SER A 20 3.43 2.32 -18.46
C SER A 20 3.92 3.71 -18.00
N GLY A 21 4.25 3.86 -16.73
CA GLY A 21 4.66 5.15 -16.15
C GLY A 21 3.53 6.11 -15.76
N ALA A 22 2.25 5.81 -16.08
CA ALA A 22 1.10 6.67 -15.67
C ALA A 22 0.88 6.77 -14.15
N GLY A 23 1.61 5.99 -13.34
CA GLY A 23 1.52 6.03 -11.88
C GLY A 23 0.44 5.12 -11.28
N LYS A 24 -0.05 4.13 -12.02
CA LYS A 24 -1.03 3.13 -11.53
C LYS A 24 -0.54 2.40 -10.27
N THR A 25 0.67 1.84 -10.34
CA THR A 25 1.32 1.19 -9.20
C THR A 25 1.57 2.18 -8.06
N SER A 26 1.93 3.43 -8.37
CA SER A 26 2.07 4.48 -7.37
C SER A 26 0.75 4.79 -6.66
N LEU A 27 -0.37 4.85 -7.37
CA LEU A 27 -1.71 5.06 -6.79
C LEU A 27 -2.10 3.89 -5.88
N LEU A 28 -1.87 2.65 -6.33
CA LEU A 28 -2.11 1.46 -5.52
C LEU A 28 -1.23 1.43 -4.26
N ASN A 29 0.05 1.81 -4.36
CA ASN A 29 0.95 1.91 -3.21
C ASN A 29 0.48 2.94 -2.18
N VAL A 30 -0.08 4.07 -2.64
CA VAL A 30 -0.68 5.09 -1.77
C VAL A 30 -1.93 4.54 -1.09
N LEU A 31 -2.84 3.93 -1.85
CA LEU A 31 -4.07 3.32 -1.32
C LEU A 31 -3.78 2.19 -0.33
N ALA A 32 -2.77 1.37 -0.60
CA ALA A 32 -2.27 0.31 0.28
C ALA A 32 -1.60 0.83 1.56
N GLY A 33 -1.17 2.10 1.58
CA GLY A 33 -0.39 2.68 2.67
C GLY A 33 1.06 2.21 2.70
N CYS A 34 1.61 1.73 1.57
CA CYS A 34 3.03 1.41 1.41
C CYS A 34 3.87 2.68 1.16
N LYS A 35 3.28 3.69 0.51
CA LYS A 35 3.82 5.06 0.46
C LYS A 35 2.85 5.97 1.19
N ASN A 36 3.34 6.65 2.24
CA ASN A 36 2.60 7.70 2.96
C ASN A 36 3.35 9.04 2.99
N GLU A 37 4.60 9.08 2.52
CA GLU A 37 5.41 10.28 2.47
C GLU A 37 4.99 11.15 1.28
N ASP A 38 4.86 12.46 1.51
CA ASP A 38 4.52 13.50 0.51
C ASP A 38 3.18 13.34 -0.22
N ILE A 39 2.15 12.85 0.47
CA ILE A 39 0.80 12.72 -0.08
C ILE A 39 -0.10 13.78 0.53
N THR A 40 -0.68 14.59 -0.34
CA THR A 40 -1.72 15.57 0.01
C THR A 40 -3.07 15.09 -0.51
N GLY A 41 -4.12 15.30 0.29
CA GLY A 41 -5.48 14.87 -0.02
C GLY A 41 -6.11 14.02 1.08
N THR A 42 -7.36 13.63 0.87
CA THR A 42 -8.15 12.88 1.86
C THR A 42 -8.58 11.54 1.27
N ILE A 43 -8.35 10.46 2.02
CA ILE A 43 -8.83 9.12 1.67
C ILE A 43 -9.87 8.73 2.71
N LEU A 44 -11.07 8.40 2.25
CA LEU A 44 -12.19 7.99 3.10
C LEU A 44 -12.49 6.51 2.90
N ILE A 45 -12.74 5.79 3.99
CA ILE A 45 -13.21 4.40 3.99
C ILE A 45 -14.57 4.40 4.68
N ASN A 46 -15.60 4.00 3.95
CA ASN A 46 -16.99 4.04 4.42
C ASN A 46 -17.40 5.43 4.99
N GLY A 47 -16.90 6.51 4.37
CA GLY A 47 -17.17 7.89 4.79
C GLY A 47 -16.33 8.40 5.96
N GLN A 48 -15.45 7.58 6.54
CA GLN A 48 -14.57 7.96 7.64
C GLN A 48 -13.12 8.13 7.17
N PRO A 49 -12.31 9.02 7.79
CA PRO A 49 -10.89 9.15 7.47
C PRO A 49 -10.17 7.81 7.56
N ARG A 50 -9.33 7.50 6.56
CA ARG A 50 -8.59 6.23 6.53
C ARG A 50 -7.68 6.08 7.75
N ASN A 51 -7.97 5.11 8.60
CA ASN A 51 -7.02 4.63 9.60
C ASN A 51 -6.12 3.54 8.98
N ILE A 52 -4.81 3.80 8.90
CA ILE A 52 -3.83 2.89 8.26
C ILE A 52 -3.77 1.53 8.98
N MET A 53 -3.84 1.50 10.32
CA MET A 53 -3.79 0.25 11.08
C MET A 53 -5.02 -0.62 10.84
N THR A 54 -6.22 -0.02 10.89
CA THR A 54 -7.47 -0.75 10.63
C THR A 54 -7.56 -1.18 9.17
N PHE A 55 -7.14 -0.32 8.24
CA PHE A 55 -7.15 -0.63 6.81
C PHE A 55 -6.28 -1.83 6.46
N ARG A 56 -5.07 -1.93 7.04
CA ARG A 56 -4.18 -3.09 6.85
C ARG A 56 -4.75 -4.40 7.38
N LYS A 57 -5.69 -4.37 8.34
CA LYS A 57 -6.41 -5.57 8.81
C LYS A 57 -7.52 -6.01 7.86
N MET A 58 -8.11 -5.07 7.11
CA MET A 58 -9.24 -5.31 6.22
C MET A 58 -8.82 -5.53 4.75
N SER A 59 -7.60 -5.12 4.38
CA SER A 59 -7.11 -5.15 3.00
C SER A 59 -5.75 -5.84 2.92
N ARG A 60 -5.52 -6.59 1.84
CA ARG A 60 -4.19 -7.04 1.43
C ARG A 60 -3.80 -6.38 0.12
N TYR A 61 -2.57 -5.91 0.07
CA TYR A 61 -1.95 -5.43 -1.15
C TYR A 61 -0.89 -6.43 -1.60
N ILE A 62 -0.95 -6.85 -2.86
CA ILE A 62 0.03 -7.73 -3.49
C ILE A 62 0.83 -6.87 -4.46
N MET A 63 2.15 -6.83 -4.27
CA MET A 63 3.03 -6.01 -5.10
C MET A 63 3.29 -6.67 -6.45
N GLN A 64 3.59 -5.85 -7.46
CA GLN A 64 3.93 -6.34 -8.81
C GLN A 64 5.28 -7.09 -8.84
N GLN A 65 6.13 -6.89 -7.83
CA GLN A 65 7.42 -7.57 -7.64
C GLN A 65 7.59 -7.85 -6.14
N ASP A 66 8.18 -9.00 -5.80
CA ASP A 66 8.42 -9.43 -4.41
C ASP A 66 9.54 -8.63 -3.72
N LEU A 67 9.44 -7.30 -3.67
CA LEU A 67 10.21 -6.54 -2.72
C LEU A 67 9.45 -6.54 -1.39
N PRO A 68 9.86 -7.35 -0.39
CA PRO A 68 9.29 -7.25 0.94
C PRO A 68 9.45 -5.80 1.41
N CYS A 69 8.42 -5.28 2.08
CA CYS A 69 8.53 -4.02 2.81
C CYS A 69 9.79 -4.14 3.68
N LYS A 70 10.83 -3.36 3.38
CA LYS A 70 12.10 -3.41 4.09
C LYS A 70 11.90 -2.82 5.48
N ASN A 71 11.40 -3.64 6.40
CA ASN A 71 11.60 -3.60 7.84
C ASN A 71 10.86 -4.78 8.48
N ILE A 72 11.58 -5.51 9.32
CA ILE A 72 11.17 -6.68 10.14
C ILE A 72 11.24 -8.03 9.43
N LEU A 73 12.43 -8.37 8.95
CA LEU A 73 12.97 -9.72 9.14
C LEU A 73 14.32 -9.53 9.86
N THR A 74 14.28 -9.28 11.17
CA THR A 74 15.47 -9.48 12.00
C THR A 74 15.71 -10.98 12.02
N GLY A 75 16.51 -11.47 11.08
CA GLY A 75 17.13 -12.77 11.20
C GLY A 75 17.86 -12.79 12.54
N ARG A 76 17.44 -13.66 13.46
CA ARG A 76 18.25 -14.02 14.61
C ARG A 76 19.59 -14.50 14.05
N ARG A 77 20.62 -13.64 14.13
CA ARG A 77 22.01 -14.06 14.01
C ARG A 77 22.29 -14.86 15.29
N ASN A 78 22.19 -16.18 15.20
CA ASN A 78 22.75 -17.07 16.20
C ASN A 78 24.27 -16.93 16.07
N ASN A 79 24.87 -16.27 17.06
CA ASN A 79 26.30 -16.11 17.15
C ASN A 79 26.84 -17.28 17.99
N ASP A 80 26.82 -18.48 17.42
CA ASP A 80 27.54 -19.63 17.99
C ASP A 80 28.99 -19.59 17.45
N GLY A 81 29.71 -18.56 17.90
CA GLY A 81 31.16 -18.47 17.76
C GLY A 81 31.80 -19.26 18.89
N ASN A 82 32.15 -20.51 18.59
CA ASN A 82 33.02 -21.35 19.40
C ASN A 82 34.44 -20.74 19.41
N GLN A 83 34.85 -20.24 20.57
CA GLN A 83 36.24 -20.21 21.05
C GLN A 83 36.19 -20.38 22.56
#